data_AF-A0A2U3KF59-F1
#
_entry.id   AF-A0A2U3KF59-F1
#
_cell.length_a   1.000
_cell.length_b   1.000
_cell.length_c   1.000
_cell.angle_alpha   90.00
_cell.angle_beta   90.00
_cell.angle_gamma   90.00
#
_symmetry.space_group_name_H-M   'P 1'
#
loop_
_entity.id
_entity.type
_entity.pdbx_description
1 polymer ?
#
loop_
_entity_poly.entity_id
_entity_poly.type
_entity_poly.pdbx_seq_one_letter_code
_entity_poly.pdbx_strand_id
1 'polypeptide(L)'
;MPTEEDLKAEIERLKAENETLKKPAVRGQMFLKVSEKGALSVYGLGRFPVTLYREQWDKLLGLGDQIRQFIQDNDHLLKKKE
;
A
#
# COMPACT_ATOMS: atom_id res chain seq x y z
N MET A 1 -7.82 27.35 -22.29
CA MET A 1 -8.41 26.90 -21.01
C MET A 1 -9.16 25.62 -21.32
N PRO A 2 -9.00 24.55 -20.54
CA PRO A 2 -9.75 23.32 -20.76
C PRO A 2 -11.25 23.63 -20.73
N THR A 3 -12.01 23.04 -21.66
CA THR A 3 -13.45 23.26 -21.74
C THR A 3 -14.16 22.51 -20.61
N GLU A 4 -15.40 22.88 -20.29
CA GLU A 4 -16.19 22.16 -19.26
C GLU A 4 -16.36 20.67 -19.59
N GLU A 5 -16.35 20.30 -20.87
CA GLU A 5 -16.39 18.90 -21.32
C GLU A 5 -15.08 18.17 -21.05
N ASP A 6 -13.92 18.80 -21.31
CA ASP A 6 -12.61 18.22 -21.00
C ASP A 6 -12.45 17.99 -19.49
N LEU A 7 -12.93 18.93 -18.67
CA LEU A 7 -12.89 18.82 -17.22
C LEU A 7 -13.81 17.71 -16.69
N LYS A 8 -14.99 17.53 -17.28
CA LYS A 8 -15.90 16.43 -16.92
C LYS A 8 -15.32 15.07 -17.30
N ALA A 9 -14.74 14.94 -18.49
CA ALA A 9 -14.10 13.71 -18.94
C ALA A 9 -12.91 13.32 -18.03
N GLU A 10 -12.11 14.31 -17.61
CA GLU A 10 -11.00 14.07 -16.68
C GLU A 10 -11.51 13.69 -15.29
N ILE A 11 -12.58 14.32 -14.79
CA ILE A 11 -13.21 13.94 -13.51
C ILE A 11 -13.74 12.51 -13.55
N GLU A 12 -14.38 12.09 -14.63
CA GLU A 12 -14.86 10.71 -14.77
C GLU A 12 -13.72 9.71 -14.85
N ARG A 13 -12.65 10.02 -15.60
CA ARG A 13 -11.45 9.17 -15.65
C ARG A 13 -10.82 9.04 -14.26
N LEU A 14 -10.63 10.15 -13.56
CA LEU A 14 -10.03 10.18 -12.22
C LEU A 14 -10.92 9.50 -11.18
N LYS A 15 -12.25 9.54 -11.34
CA LYS A 15 -13.19 8.78 -10.48
C LYS A 15 -13.10 7.29 -10.74
N ALA A 16 -13.09 6.85 -11.99
CA ALA A 16 -12.93 5.44 -12.35
C ALA A 16 -11.60 4.88 -11.86
N GLU A 17 -10.51 5.63 -12.03
CA GLU A 17 -9.19 5.28 -11.52
C GLU A 17 -9.18 5.23 -9.98
N ASN A 18 -9.78 6.22 -9.32
CA ASN A 18 -9.99 6.18 -7.87
C ASN A 18 -10.82 4.98 -7.42
N GLU A 19 -11.87 4.58 -8.12
CA GLU A 19 -12.68 3.41 -7.77
C GLU A 19 -11.89 2.11 -7.95
N THR A 20 -11.06 2.00 -8.98
CA THR A 20 -10.17 0.85 -9.15
C THR A 20 -9.08 0.78 -8.08
N LEU A 21 -8.53 1.92 -7.67
CA LEU A 21 -7.53 2.04 -6.60
C LEU A 21 -8.14 1.90 -5.20
N LYS A 22 -9.41 2.28 -5.03
CA LYS A 22 -10.19 2.12 -3.79
C LYS A 22 -10.76 0.74 -3.61
N LYS A 23 -10.68 -0.17 -4.60
CA LYS A 23 -10.90 -1.60 -4.35
C LYS A 23 -9.95 -1.96 -3.21
N PRO A 24 -10.47 -2.21 -1.99
CA PRO A 24 -9.60 -2.52 -0.88
C PRO A 24 -8.79 -3.73 -1.33
N ALA A 25 -7.46 -3.65 -1.25
CA ALA A 25 -6.62 -4.84 -1.25
C ALA A 25 -7.39 -5.89 -0.43
N VAL A 26 -7.77 -6.99 -1.10
CA VAL A 26 -8.80 -7.93 -0.65
C VAL A 26 -8.72 -8.05 0.86
N ARG A 27 -9.80 -7.75 1.61
CA ARG A 27 -9.76 -7.79 3.10
C ARG A 27 -9.07 -9.08 3.55
N GLY A 28 -7.87 -8.96 4.13
CA GLY A 28 -7.02 -10.09 4.55
C GLY A 28 -5.75 -10.32 3.73
N GLN A 29 -5.56 -9.62 2.62
CA GLN A 29 -4.32 -9.66 1.85
C GLN A 29 -3.33 -8.63 2.40
N MET A 30 -2.12 -9.10 2.73
CA MET A 30 -1.04 -8.23 3.20
C MET A 30 -0.50 -7.41 2.04
N PHE A 31 -0.21 -6.14 2.28
CA PHE A 31 0.43 -5.26 1.31
C PHE A 31 1.37 -4.27 2.00
N LEU A 32 2.32 -3.74 1.22
CA LEU A 32 3.38 -2.87 1.68
C LEU A 32 3.14 -1.44 1.20
N LYS A 33 3.44 -0.45 2.04
CA LYS A 33 3.38 0.96 1.65
C LYS A 33 4.47 1.76 2.37
N VAL A 34 5.15 2.61 1.62
CA VAL A 34 6.01 3.66 2.19
C VAL A 34 5.13 4.85 2.56
N SER A 35 5.24 5.31 3.80
CA SER A 35 4.58 6.52 4.28
C SER A 35 5.30 7.78 3.80
N GLU A 36 4.61 8.92 3.82
CA GLU A 36 5.22 10.24 3.52
C GLU A 36 6.38 10.58 4.47
N LYS A 37 6.41 9.97 5.65
CA LYS A 37 7.50 10.11 6.63
C LYS A 37 8.72 9.23 6.30
N GLY A 38 8.68 8.44 5.23
CA GLY A 38 9.73 7.53 4.80
C GLY A 38 9.82 6.23 5.61
N ALA A 39 8.73 5.84 6.29
CA ALA A 39 8.65 4.57 7.00
C ALA A 39 7.88 3.52 6.19
N LEU A 40 8.34 2.28 6.19
CA LEU A 40 7.63 1.13 5.61
C LEU A 40 6.55 0.62 6.57
N SER A 41 5.36 0.34 6.05
CA SER A 41 4.23 -0.25 6.79
C SER A 41 3.71 -1.51 6.09
N VAL A 42 3.40 -2.53 6.89
CA VAL A 42 2.69 -3.74 6.44
C VAL A 42 1.23 -3.61 6.86
N TYR A 43 0.33 -3.64 5.88
CA TYR A 43 -1.12 -3.59 6.09
C TYR A 43 -1.71 -5.00 6.00
N GLY A 44 -2.97 -5.13 6.44
CA GLY A 44 -3.69 -6.42 6.41
C GLY A 44 -3.49 -7.31 7.65
N LEU A 45 -2.73 -6.85 8.65
CA LEU A 45 -2.44 -7.58 9.90
C LEU A 45 -3.35 -7.21 11.09
N GLY A 46 -4.36 -6.37 10.87
CA GLY A 46 -5.20 -5.84 11.95
C GLY A 46 -4.69 -4.52 12.52
N ARG A 47 -5.20 -4.14 13.69
CA ARG A 47 -4.79 -2.91 14.39
C ARG A 47 -3.66 -3.20 15.35
N PHE A 48 -2.74 -2.26 15.52
CA PHE A 48 -1.67 -2.36 16.51
C PHE A 48 -2.23 -2.26 17.94
N PRO A 49 -1.71 -3.03 18.92
CA PRO A 49 -0.72 -4.10 18.77
C PRO A 49 -1.32 -5.34 18.08
N VAL A 50 -0.52 -6.00 17.23
CA VAL A 50 -0.99 -7.17 16.46
C VAL A 50 -0.75 -8.46 17.24
N THR A 51 -1.81 -9.25 17.42
CA THR A 51 -1.74 -10.63 17.92
C THR A 51 -2.18 -11.55 16.80
N LEU A 52 -1.29 -12.43 16.36
CA LEU A 52 -1.48 -13.31 15.21
C LEU A 52 -1.42 -14.78 15.63
N TYR A 53 -2.27 -15.60 15.04
CA TYR A 53 -2.14 -17.06 15.12
C TYR A 53 -0.91 -17.54 14.33
N ARG A 54 -0.42 -18.75 14.64
CA ARG A 54 0.75 -19.34 13.99
C ARG A 54 0.72 -19.25 12.46
N GLU A 55 -0.39 -19.63 11.83
CA GLU A 55 -0.51 -19.62 10.37
C GLU A 55 -0.46 -18.20 9.77
N GLN A 56 -0.86 -17.20 10.54
CA GLN A 56 -0.74 -15.80 10.13
C GLN A 56 0.72 -15.32 10.24
N TRP A 57 1.46 -15.80 11.25
CA TRP A 57 2.91 -15.62 11.32
C TRP A 57 3.63 -16.27 10.14
N ASP A 58 3.30 -17.52 9.81
CA ASP A 58 3.92 -18.23 8.70
C ASP A 58 3.72 -17.48 7.37
N LYS A 59 2.52 -16.93 7.15
CA LYS A 59 2.24 -16.08 5.98
C LYS A 59 3.05 -14.78 5.98
N LEU A 60 3.17 -14.10 7.12
CA LEU A 60 3.96 -12.87 7.24
C LEU A 60 5.45 -13.13 7.01
N LEU A 61 5.99 -14.20 7.61
CA LEU A 61 7.39 -14.59 7.46
C LEU A 61 7.71 -15.04 6.04
N GLY A 62 6.77 -15.72 5.38
CA GLY A 62 6.89 -16.10 3.96
C GLY A 62 6.94 -14.90 2.99
N LEU A 63 6.43 -13.74 3.39
CA LEU A 63 6.56 -12.49 2.64
C LEU A 63 7.93 -11.80 2.84
N GLY A 64 8.82 -12.37 3.66
CA GLY A 64 10.09 -11.75 4.03
C GLY A 64 10.98 -11.33 2.85
N ASP A 65 11.07 -12.15 1.81
CA ASP A 65 11.86 -11.81 0.61
C ASP A 65 11.23 -10.68 -0.20
N GLN A 66 9.90 -10.67 -0.32
CA GLN A 66 9.19 -9.58 -0.97
C GLN A 66 9.35 -8.27 -0.21
N ILE A 67 9.35 -8.30 1.13
CA ILE A 67 9.61 -7.13 1.95
C ILE A 67 11.03 -6.60 1.70
N ARG A 68 12.03 -7.49 1.65
CA ARG A 68 13.42 -7.12 1.34
C ARG A 68 13.54 -6.48 -0.05
N GLN A 69 12.94 -7.08 -1.07
CA GLN A 69 12.95 -6.52 -2.42
C GLN A 69 12.26 -5.15 -2.47
N PHE A 70 11.09 -5.02 -1.85
CA PHE A 70 10.35 -3.76 -1.79
C PHE A 70 11.16 -2.65 -1.12
N ILE A 71 11.93 -2.97 -0.07
CA ILE A 71 12.85 -2.02 0.56
C ILE A 71 13.92 -1.56 -0.42
N GLN A 72 14.53 -2.48 -1.17
CA GLN A 72 15.56 -2.13 -2.16
C GLN A 72 15.00 -1.24 -3.27
N ASP A 73 13.83 -1.60 -3.82
CA ASP A 73 13.18 -0.85 -4.90
C ASP A 73 12.78 0.58 -4.46
N ASN A 74 12.51 0.76 -3.16
CA ASN A 74 12.04 2.02 -2.59
C ASN A 74 13.07 2.68 -1.66
N ASP A 75 14.36 2.30 -1.72
CA ASP A 75 15.39 2.79 -0.80
C ASP A 75 15.45 4.33 -0.78
N HIS A 76 15.28 4.95 -1.95
CA HIS A 76 15.21 6.40 -2.15
C HIS A 76 14.06 7.12 -1.41
N LEU A 77 12.99 6.40 -1.06
CA LEU A 77 11.85 6.94 -0.30
C LEU A 77 11.94 6.63 1.19
N LEU A 78 12.83 5.72 1.60
CA LEU A 78 12.92 5.24 2.97
C LEU A 78 13.93 6.06 3.76
N LYS A 79 13.50 6.56 4.92
CA LYS A 79 14.39 7.26 5.86
C LYS A 79 15.04 6.26 6.79
N LYS A 80 16.35 6.36 6.94
CA LYS A 80 17.08 5.72 8.03
C LYS A 80 16.86 6.57 9.28
N LYS A 81 16.33 5.94 10.32
CA LYS A 81 16.15 6.60 11.62
C LYS A 81 17.44 6.39 12.42
N GLU A 82 18.16 7.48 12.68
CA GLU A 82 19.25 7.53 13.67
C GLU A 82 18.69 7.78 15.08
#